data_AF-A0A2M8Q9D4-F1
#
_entry.id   AF-A0A2M8Q9D4-F1
#
_cell.length_a   1.000
_cell.length_b   1.000
_cell.length_c   1.000
_cell.angle_alpha   90.00
_cell.angle_beta   90.00
_cell.angle_gamma   90.00
#
_symmetry.space_group_name_H-M   'P 1'
#
loop_
_entity.id
_entity.type
_entity.pdbx_description
1 polymer ?
#
loop_
_entity_poly.entity_id
_entity_poly.type
_entity_poly.pdbx_seq_one_letter_code
_entity_poly.pdbx_strand_id
1 'polypeptide(L)'
;MGQKADQNSGGNGIAMDRTPPAAKSDEIELYIRTYYSLLRSTGPVRIRSLEDTHMGMRSNLHHLADRPDIDVSALVYSALRLPEEIVDAHLVVMGQMEDVFEREGYFIEHWRAVKARARRRKYYYDDETHTLAAFVASVSDIDDLVPCMTAFQIEWNKIHERLNNGQIREHLLRCPIGELALTEELLAAIG
;
A
#
# COMPACT_ATOMS: atom_id res chain seq x y z
N MET A 1 24.45 18.93 -69.79
CA MET A 1 23.21 19.70 -69.90
C MET A 1 22.08 18.79 -69.40
N GLY A 2 21.66 18.99 -68.14
CA GLY A 2 20.49 18.39 -67.45
C GLY A 2 20.48 16.85 -67.26
N GLN A 3 19.91 16.24 -66.21
CA GLN A 3 19.43 16.66 -64.88
C GLN A 3 19.09 15.36 -64.12
N LYS A 4 19.17 15.39 -62.79
CA LYS A 4 18.89 14.33 -61.81
C LYS A 4 17.47 13.72 -61.89
N ALA A 5 17.29 12.51 -61.37
CA ALA A 5 16.37 12.26 -60.25
C ALA A 5 16.58 10.87 -59.62
N ASP A 6 17.02 10.90 -58.36
CA ASP A 6 16.90 9.82 -57.37
C ASP A 6 15.43 9.43 -57.16
N GLN A 7 15.15 8.13 -57.18
CA GLN A 7 14.00 7.54 -56.50
C GLN A 7 14.39 6.17 -55.96
N ASN A 8 14.69 6.10 -54.65
CA ASN A 8 14.44 4.87 -53.91
C ASN A 8 13.83 5.23 -52.55
N SER A 9 12.61 4.74 -52.36
CA SER A 9 11.62 5.19 -51.39
C SER A 9 11.36 4.09 -50.36
N GLY A 10 11.26 4.46 -49.07
CA GLY A 10 10.59 3.69 -48.00
C GLY A 10 11.48 2.63 -47.34
N GLY A 11 11.90 2.72 -46.07
CA GLY A 11 11.34 3.45 -44.95
C GLY A 11 10.19 2.69 -44.29
N ASN A 12 10.50 1.74 -43.39
CA ASN A 12 9.83 1.63 -42.09
C ASN A 12 10.62 0.66 -41.16
N GLY A 13 11.71 1.17 -40.58
CA GLY A 13 12.21 0.56 -39.35
C GLY A 13 11.19 0.90 -38.27
N ILE A 14 10.46 -0.09 -37.78
CA ILE A 14 9.58 0.07 -36.61
C ILE A 14 10.49 0.37 -35.43
N ALA A 15 10.78 1.65 -35.22
CA ALA A 15 11.21 2.14 -33.93
C ALA A 15 10.04 1.82 -33.00
N MET A 16 10.21 0.76 -32.21
CA MET A 16 9.32 0.48 -31.10
C MET A 16 9.35 1.74 -30.24
N ASP A 17 8.29 2.53 -30.30
CA ASP A 17 8.09 3.68 -29.45
C ASP A 17 8.17 3.19 -28.00
N ARG A 18 9.30 3.49 -27.36
CA ARG A 18 9.58 3.11 -25.97
C ARG A 18 9.05 4.15 -25.00
N THR A 19 8.28 5.13 -25.49
CA THR A 19 7.62 6.10 -24.64
C THR A 19 6.57 5.34 -23.82
N PRO A 20 6.69 5.31 -22.48
CA PRO A 20 5.63 4.74 -21.64
C PRO A 20 4.32 5.44 -22.01
N PRO A 21 3.18 4.72 -22.08
CA PRO A 21 1.91 5.36 -22.41
C PRO A 21 1.64 6.49 -21.41
N ALA A 22 1.58 7.73 -21.91
CA ALA A 22 1.50 8.95 -21.10
C ALA A 22 0.37 8.88 -20.05
N ALA A 23 -0.78 8.30 -20.43
CA ALA A 23 -1.93 8.14 -19.53
C ALA A 23 -1.64 7.28 -18.28
N LYS A 24 -0.75 6.27 -18.35
CA LYS A 24 -0.37 5.48 -17.17
C LYS A 24 0.53 6.27 -16.22
N SER A 25 1.32 7.19 -16.75
CA SER A 25 2.20 8.04 -15.94
C SER A 25 1.41 9.09 -15.19
N ASP A 26 0.38 9.67 -15.82
CA ASP A 26 -0.42 10.75 -15.24
C ASP A 26 -1.20 10.30 -13.98
N GLU A 27 -1.77 9.08 -13.99
CA GLU A 27 -2.49 8.52 -12.84
C GLU A 27 -1.53 8.25 -11.66
N ILE A 28 -0.32 7.74 -11.95
CA ILE A 28 0.73 7.52 -10.95
C ILE A 28 1.21 8.87 -10.39
N GLU A 29 1.47 9.85 -11.24
CA GLU A 29 1.92 11.19 -10.83
C GLU A 29 0.86 11.89 -9.98
N LEU A 30 -0.42 11.77 -10.35
CA LEU A 30 -1.54 12.27 -9.56
C LEU A 30 -1.54 11.66 -8.15
N TYR A 31 -1.37 10.34 -8.05
CA TYR A 31 -1.29 9.67 -6.75
C TYR A 31 -0.11 10.15 -5.91
N ILE A 32 1.08 10.24 -6.52
CA ILE A 32 2.29 10.77 -5.88
C ILE A 32 2.06 12.18 -5.35
N ARG A 33 1.59 13.07 -6.21
CA ARG A 33 1.30 14.45 -5.84
C ARG A 33 0.25 14.56 -4.74
N THR A 34 -0.74 13.66 -4.74
CA THR A 34 -1.82 13.64 -3.74
C THR A 34 -1.28 13.33 -2.35
N TYR A 35 -0.56 12.22 -2.16
CA TYR A 35 -0.04 11.92 -0.83
C TYR A 35 1.05 12.90 -0.39
N TYR A 36 1.91 13.40 -1.29
CA TYR A 36 2.87 14.44 -0.94
C TYR A 36 2.19 15.73 -0.48
N SER A 37 1.08 16.11 -1.12
CA SER A 37 0.31 17.28 -0.70
C SER A 37 -0.30 17.08 0.68
N LEU A 38 -0.83 15.89 0.96
CA LEU A 38 -1.41 15.56 2.25
C LEU A 38 -0.35 15.51 3.36
N LEU A 39 0.83 14.96 3.09
CA LEU A 39 1.94 14.92 4.06
C LEU A 39 2.55 16.29 4.37
N ARG A 40 2.32 17.30 3.53
CA ARG A 40 2.67 18.70 3.83
C ARG A 40 1.63 19.42 4.69
N SER A 41 0.45 18.84 4.90
CA SER A 41 -0.57 19.43 5.74
C SER A 41 -0.20 19.31 7.22
N THR A 42 -0.76 20.20 8.05
CA THR A 42 -0.58 20.13 9.50
C THR A 42 -1.53 19.08 10.10
N GLY A 43 -0.98 17.96 10.55
CA GLY A 43 -1.69 16.94 11.32
C GLY A 43 -1.83 15.57 10.63
N PRO A 44 -2.45 14.59 11.31
CA PRO A 44 -2.61 13.25 10.79
C PRO A 44 -3.54 13.19 9.58
N VAL A 45 -3.16 12.38 8.59
CA VAL A 45 -3.95 12.10 7.39
C VAL A 45 -4.47 10.67 7.48
N ARG A 46 -5.77 10.48 7.22
CA ARG A 46 -6.33 9.13 7.14
C ARG A 46 -5.86 8.43 5.86
N ILE A 47 -5.34 7.21 5.98
CA ILE A 47 -4.96 6.38 4.83
C ILE A 47 -6.15 6.19 3.89
N ARG A 48 -7.38 6.13 4.42
CA ARG A 48 -8.62 6.05 3.62
C ARG A 48 -8.75 7.15 2.57
N SER A 49 -8.22 8.35 2.83
CA SER A 49 -8.25 9.46 1.87
C SER A 49 -7.40 9.22 0.62
N LEU A 50 -6.55 8.19 0.63
CA LEU A 50 -5.71 7.80 -0.50
C LEU A 50 -6.29 6.65 -1.32
N GLU A 51 -7.32 5.94 -0.83
CA GLU A 51 -7.84 4.71 -1.47
C GLU A 51 -8.31 4.96 -2.90
N ASP A 52 -9.15 5.97 -3.13
CA ASP A 52 -9.70 6.27 -4.46
C ASP A 52 -8.60 6.59 -5.48
N THR A 53 -7.62 7.38 -5.07
CA THR A 53 -6.51 7.74 -5.96
C THR A 53 -5.53 6.57 -6.15
N HIS A 54 -5.37 5.71 -5.14
CA HIS A 54 -4.58 4.47 -5.25
C HIS A 54 -5.22 3.48 -6.22
N MET A 55 -6.54 3.29 -6.16
CA MET A 55 -7.30 2.48 -7.10
C MET A 55 -7.20 3.07 -8.52
N GLY A 56 -7.36 4.39 -8.65
CA GLY A 56 -7.23 5.12 -9.91
C GLY A 56 -5.85 5.01 -10.55
N MET A 57 -4.79 4.89 -9.76
CA MET A 57 -3.40 4.66 -10.24
C MET A 57 -3.21 3.32 -10.96
N ARG A 58 -4.07 2.31 -10.70
CA ARG A 58 -3.97 0.96 -11.30
C ARG A 58 -2.59 0.35 -11.17
N SER A 59 -2.08 0.29 -9.93
CA SER A 59 -0.76 -0.25 -9.62
C SER A 59 -0.59 -1.70 -10.11
N ASN A 60 0.59 -2.01 -10.66
CA ASN A 60 0.95 -3.39 -11.01
C ASN A 60 1.15 -4.28 -9.77
N LEU A 61 1.27 -3.70 -8.58
CA LEU A 61 1.39 -4.46 -7.33
C LEU A 61 0.04 -4.70 -6.66
N HIS A 62 -1.04 -4.17 -7.23
CA HIS A 62 -2.37 -4.20 -6.64
C HIS A 62 -3.44 -4.17 -7.74
N HIS A 63 -3.61 -5.31 -8.40
CA HIS A 63 -4.41 -5.45 -9.61
C HIS A 63 -5.92 -5.45 -9.33
N LEU A 64 -6.34 -5.95 -8.17
CA LEU A 64 -7.75 -6.03 -7.81
C LEU A 64 -8.19 -4.89 -6.87
N ALA A 65 -7.43 -3.80 -6.80
CA ALA A 65 -7.69 -2.69 -5.87
C ALA A 65 -9.13 -2.14 -6.00
N ASP A 66 -9.63 -2.01 -7.23
CA ASP A 66 -10.98 -1.51 -7.55
C ASP A 66 -12.06 -2.60 -7.61
N ARG A 67 -11.73 -3.82 -7.20
CA ARG A 67 -12.63 -4.99 -7.21
C ARG A 67 -13.01 -5.42 -5.80
N PRO A 68 -14.18 -6.03 -5.60
CA PRO A 68 -14.56 -6.62 -4.32
C PRO A 68 -13.73 -7.87 -3.97
N ASP A 69 -13.00 -8.42 -4.94
CA ASP A 69 -12.11 -9.57 -4.77
C ASP A 69 -10.82 -9.20 -4.04
N ILE A 70 -10.38 -10.12 -3.16
CA ILE A 70 -9.13 -9.96 -2.42
C ILE A 70 -7.97 -10.21 -3.38
N ASP A 71 -7.09 -9.22 -3.50
CA ASP A 71 -5.78 -9.36 -4.12
C ASP A 71 -4.81 -9.99 -3.13
N VAL A 72 -4.80 -11.32 -3.06
CA VAL A 72 -3.91 -12.06 -2.15
C VAL A 72 -2.44 -11.70 -2.38
N SER A 73 -2.05 -11.39 -3.62
CA SER A 73 -0.67 -11.00 -3.92
C SER A 73 -0.33 -9.64 -3.32
N ALA A 74 -1.20 -8.65 -3.48
CA ALA A 74 -1.03 -7.31 -2.89
C ALA A 74 -1.05 -7.35 -1.35
N LEU A 75 -1.97 -8.14 -0.78
CA LEU A 75 -2.07 -8.36 0.66
C LEU A 75 -0.78 -8.97 1.22
N VAL A 76 -0.29 -10.08 0.65
CA VAL A 76 0.94 -10.72 1.11
C VAL A 76 2.14 -9.79 0.89
N TYR A 77 2.20 -9.11 -0.26
CA TYR A 77 3.27 -8.16 -0.57
C TYR A 77 3.37 -7.05 0.48
N SER A 78 2.22 -6.49 0.89
CA SER A 78 2.15 -5.40 1.85
C SER A 78 2.34 -5.88 3.29
N ALA A 79 1.69 -6.96 3.71
CA ALA A 79 1.83 -7.55 5.04
C ALA A 79 3.28 -7.95 5.36
N LEU A 80 4.06 -8.40 4.37
CA LEU A 80 5.48 -8.72 4.58
C LEU A 80 6.38 -7.48 4.74
N ARG A 81 5.92 -6.29 4.35
CA ARG A 81 6.70 -5.03 4.39
C ARG A 81 6.35 -4.13 5.57
N LEU A 82 5.29 -4.47 6.28
CA LEU A 82 4.83 -3.79 7.48
C LEU A 82 5.07 -4.68 8.70
N PRO A 83 5.28 -4.11 9.90
CA PRO A 83 5.25 -4.87 11.15
C PRO A 83 3.86 -5.47 11.41
N GLU A 84 3.79 -6.53 12.20
CA GLU A 84 2.51 -7.19 12.54
C GLU A 84 1.57 -6.24 13.29
N GLU A 85 2.14 -5.32 14.06
CA GLU A 85 1.44 -4.27 14.82
C GLU A 85 0.68 -3.27 13.95
N ILE A 86 0.88 -3.26 12.62
CA ILE A 86 0.15 -2.37 11.71
C ILE A 86 -1.37 -2.59 11.76
N VAL A 87 -1.81 -3.80 12.13
CA VAL A 87 -3.23 -4.15 12.27
C VAL A 87 -3.89 -3.38 13.40
N ASP A 88 -3.14 -3.12 14.47
CA ASP A 88 -3.63 -2.44 15.68
C ASP A 88 -3.22 -0.96 15.72
N ALA A 89 -2.38 -0.51 14.79
CA ALA A 89 -1.84 0.85 14.81
C ALA A 89 -2.92 1.90 14.50
N HIS A 90 -3.08 2.88 15.39
CA HIS A 90 -4.00 4.02 15.21
C HIS A 90 -3.34 5.21 14.52
N LEU A 91 -2.01 5.32 14.63
CA LEU A 91 -1.23 6.38 14.04
C LEU A 91 0.12 5.83 13.56
N VAL A 92 0.51 6.19 12.34
CA VAL A 92 1.86 5.95 11.83
C VAL A 92 2.57 7.30 11.74
N VAL A 93 3.68 7.44 12.46
CA VAL A 93 4.54 8.63 12.40
C VAL A 93 5.82 8.30 11.65
N MET A 94 6.26 9.20 10.78
CA MET A 94 7.44 9.01 9.93
C MET A 94 8.47 10.08 10.24
N GLY A 95 9.73 9.68 10.41
CA GLY A 95 10.82 10.57 10.76
C GLY A 95 12.17 10.03 10.27
N GLN A 96 13.12 10.93 10.02
CA GLN A 96 14.44 10.54 9.54
C GLN A 96 15.38 10.16 10.70
N MET A 97 15.16 10.75 11.86
CA MET A 97 16.03 10.70 13.02
C MET A 97 15.19 10.73 14.30
N GLU A 98 15.77 10.28 15.41
CA GLU A 98 15.14 10.17 16.71
C GLU A 98 14.70 11.53 17.29
N ASP A 99 15.56 12.54 17.16
CA ASP A 99 15.29 13.92 17.58
C ASP A 99 14.06 14.55 16.88
N VAL A 100 13.75 14.14 15.64
CA VAL A 100 12.55 14.58 14.93
C VAL A 100 11.29 14.04 15.61
N PHE A 101 11.32 12.81 16.11
CA PHE A 101 10.19 12.23 16.84
C PHE A 101 10.02 12.88 18.21
N GLU A 102 11.11 13.03 18.98
CA GLU A 102 11.08 13.65 20.32
C GLU A 102 10.53 15.09 20.27
N ARG A 103 10.94 15.87 19.26
CA ARG A 103 10.46 17.26 19.08
C ARG A 103 8.95 17.37 18.90
N GLU A 104 8.32 16.34 18.33
CA GLU A 104 6.88 16.26 18.13
C GLU A 104 6.18 15.49 19.28
N GLY A 105 6.92 15.15 20.35
CA GLY A 105 6.40 14.49 21.55
C GLY A 105 6.39 12.96 21.50
N TYR A 106 7.05 12.35 20.52
CA TYR A 106 7.15 10.90 20.39
C TYR A 106 8.51 10.40 20.89
N PHE A 107 8.54 9.95 22.16
CA PHE A 107 9.74 9.43 22.85
C PHE A 107 9.97 7.95 22.51
N ILE A 108 10.36 7.69 21.26
CA ILE A 108 10.51 6.34 20.68
C ILE A 108 11.57 5.47 21.35
N GLU A 109 12.49 6.05 22.11
CA GLU A 109 13.50 5.36 22.91
C GLU A 109 12.88 4.48 24.01
N HIS A 110 11.67 4.83 24.44
CA HIS A 110 10.87 4.05 25.40
C HIS A 110 9.96 3.03 24.73
N TRP A 111 9.84 3.07 23.40
CA TRP A 111 8.93 2.22 22.65
C TRP A 111 9.60 0.88 22.29
N ARG A 112 8.77 -0.12 22.00
CA ARG A 112 9.26 -1.46 21.65
C ARG A 112 9.72 -1.47 20.19
N ALA A 113 10.96 -1.91 19.93
CA ALA A 113 11.44 -2.08 18.57
C ALA A 113 10.72 -3.24 17.87
N VAL A 114 10.19 -2.99 16.66
CA VAL A 114 9.45 -3.98 15.86
C VAL A 114 10.02 -4.06 14.45
N LYS A 115 9.72 -5.13 13.72
CA LYS A 115 10.31 -5.40 12.40
C LYS A 115 9.30 -5.96 11.41
N ALA A 116 9.45 -5.55 10.15
CA ALA A 116 8.79 -6.21 9.03
C ALA A 116 9.60 -7.44 8.55
N ARG A 117 8.95 -8.36 7.84
CA ARG A 117 9.53 -9.64 7.42
C ARG A 117 10.45 -9.53 6.20
N ALA A 118 10.07 -8.77 5.18
CA ALA A 118 10.72 -8.74 3.87
C ALA A 118 11.42 -7.42 3.51
N ARG A 119 11.15 -6.32 4.24
CA ARG A 119 11.79 -5.02 4.00
C ARG A 119 12.37 -4.45 5.28
N ARG A 120 13.68 -4.20 5.25
CA ARG A 120 14.41 -3.70 6.42
C ARG A 120 14.17 -2.20 6.59
N ARG A 121 13.19 -1.86 7.43
CA ARG A 121 12.96 -0.52 7.97
C ARG A 121 12.95 -0.60 9.50
N LYS A 122 13.50 0.41 10.17
CA LYS A 122 13.50 0.51 11.63
C LYS A 122 12.12 1.00 12.06
N TYR A 123 11.46 0.24 12.92
CA TYR A 123 10.16 0.59 13.47
C TYR A 123 10.18 0.51 15.00
N TYR A 124 9.36 1.35 15.61
CA TYR A 124 9.06 1.30 17.04
C TYR A 124 7.56 1.37 17.22
N TYR A 125 7.05 0.64 18.20
CA TYR A 125 5.63 0.58 18.51
C TYR A 125 5.41 0.92 19.98
N ASP A 126 4.47 1.83 20.20
CA ASP A 126 3.94 2.14 21.52
C ASP A 126 2.70 1.31 21.78
N ASP A 127 2.79 0.37 22.72
CA ASP A 127 1.69 -0.50 23.11
C ASP A 127 0.58 0.28 23.86
N GLU A 128 0.85 1.48 24.40
CA GLU A 128 -0.16 2.29 25.12
C GLU A 128 -1.01 3.12 24.17
N THR A 129 -0.39 3.84 23.24
CA THR A 129 -1.10 4.70 22.29
C THR A 129 -1.45 4.01 20.96
N HIS A 130 -0.91 2.81 20.73
CA HIS A 130 -0.95 2.10 19.47
C HIS A 130 -0.35 2.94 18.31
N THR A 131 0.74 3.67 18.60
CA THR A 131 1.46 4.47 17.60
C THR A 131 2.65 3.70 17.05
N LEU A 132 2.76 3.64 15.73
CA LEU A 132 3.88 3.04 15.01
C LEU A 132 4.80 4.13 14.45
N ALA A 133 6.02 4.23 14.97
CA ALA A 133 7.07 5.06 14.38
C ALA A 133 7.83 4.29 13.30
N ALA A 134 7.99 4.91 12.14
CA ALA A 134 8.67 4.37 10.98
C ALA A 134 9.82 5.30 10.56
N PHE A 135 11.05 4.78 10.54
CA PHE A 135 12.19 5.55 10.04
C PHE A 135 12.18 5.62 8.50
N VAL A 136 12.27 6.82 7.94
CA VAL A 136 12.35 7.07 6.49
C VAL A 136 13.60 7.87 6.20
N ALA A 137 14.53 7.34 5.39
CA ALA A 137 15.79 8.03 5.08
C ALA A 137 15.73 8.82 3.76
N SER A 138 14.71 8.55 2.94
CA SER A 138 14.60 9.07 1.59
C SER A 138 13.15 9.30 1.15
N VAL A 139 12.99 10.09 0.09
CA VAL A 139 11.73 10.24 -0.65
C VAL A 139 11.21 8.87 -1.10
N SER A 140 12.09 8.01 -1.60
CA SER A 140 11.75 6.65 -2.00
C SER A 140 11.22 5.78 -0.87
N ASP A 141 11.57 6.05 0.40
CA ASP A 141 10.97 5.33 1.53
C ASP A 141 9.50 5.69 1.72
N ILE A 142 9.15 6.97 1.52
CA ILE A 142 7.78 7.47 1.57
C ILE A 142 6.98 6.92 0.39
N ASP A 143 7.56 7.00 -0.81
CA ASP A 143 6.99 6.49 -2.06
C ASP A 143 6.70 4.98 -2.00
N ASP A 144 7.33 4.25 -1.06
CA ASP A 144 7.18 2.82 -0.88
C ASP A 144 6.29 2.49 0.34
N LEU A 145 6.39 3.24 1.44
CA LEU A 145 5.61 3.00 2.66
C LEU A 145 4.15 3.41 2.49
N VAL A 146 3.89 4.61 1.95
CA VAL A 146 2.52 5.13 1.82
C VAL A 146 1.65 4.22 0.95
N PRO A 147 2.07 3.82 -0.27
CA PRO A 147 1.25 2.94 -1.09
C PRO A 147 1.14 1.54 -0.50
N CYS A 148 2.15 1.07 0.24
CA CYS A 148 2.11 -0.22 0.93
C CYS A 148 1.05 -0.23 2.03
N MET A 149 0.94 0.83 2.85
CA MET A 149 -0.11 0.96 3.86
C MET A 149 -1.50 1.09 3.22
N THR A 150 -1.64 1.86 2.15
CA THR A 150 -2.93 2.00 1.45
C THR A 150 -3.38 0.67 0.84
N ALA A 151 -2.48 -0.07 0.19
CA ALA A 151 -2.80 -1.40 -0.34
C ALA A 151 -3.20 -2.37 0.77
N PHE A 152 -2.47 -2.39 1.88
CA PHE A 152 -2.82 -3.21 3.04
C PHE A 152 -4.21 -2.86 3.56
N GLN A 153 -4.53 -1.57 3.73
CA GLN A 153 -5.84 -1.14 4.24
C GLN A 153 -6.98 -1.56 3.32
N ILE A 154 -6.84 -1.39 2.00
CA ILE A 154 -7.87 -1.79 1.03
C ILE A 154 -8.16 -3.29 1.17
N GLU A 155 -7.12 -4.12 1.16
CA GLU A 155 -7.29 -5.58 1.22
C GLU A 155 -7.77 -6.07 2.59
N TRP A 156 -7.29 -5.44 3.66
CA TRP A 156 -7.74 -5.70 5.03
C TRP A 156 -9.22 -5.35 5.20
N ASN A 157 -9.67 -4.24 4.61
CA ASN A 157 -11.08 -3.85 4.63
C ASN A 157 -11.96 -4.85 3.87
N LYS A 158 -11.52 -5.38 2.73
CA LYS A 158 -12.25 -6.43 2.00
C LYS A 158 -12.40 -7.70 2.83
N ILE A 159 -11.34 -8.13 3.52
CA ILE A 159 -11.40 -9.27 4.45
C ILE A 159 -12.42 -8.98 5.56
N HIS A 160 -12.32 -7.82 6.20
CA HIS A 160 -13.25 -7.44 7.26
C HIS A 160 -14.70 -7.39 6.77
N GLU A 161 -14.95 -6.86 5.58
CA GLU A 161 -16.28 -6.81 4.99
C GLU A 161 -16.83 -8.22 4.77
N ARG A 162 -16.05 -9.13 4.18
CA ARG A 162 -16.46 -10.52 3.94
C ARG A 162 -16.69 -11.30 5.24
N LEU A 163 -15.81 -11.10 6.23
CA LEU A 163 -15.96 -11.71 7.55
C LEU A 163 -17.19 -11.17 8.30
N ASN A 164 -17.55 -9.89 8.11
CA ASN A 164 -18.71 -9.30 8.80
C ASN A 164 -20.04 -9.53 8.08
N ASN A 165 -20.03 -9.66 6.74
CA ASN A 165 -21.25 -9.73 5.93
C ASN A 165 -21.58 -11.15 5.43
N GLY A 166 -20.76 -12.15 5.80
CA GLY A 166 -20.86 -13.51 5.27
C GLY A 166 -21.47 -14.55 6.22
N GLN A 167 -21.75 -15.73 5.66
CA GLN A 167 -22.09 -16.96 6.40
C GLN A 167 -21.04 -17.31 7.46
N ILE A 168 -19.80 -16.86 7.26
CA ILE A 168 -18.67 -17.02 8.18
C ILE A 168 -18.96 -16.34 9.51
N ARG A 169 -19.51 -15.13 9.53
CA ARG A 169 -19.86 -14.45 10.79
C ARG A 169 -20.83 -15.28 11.61
N GLU A 170 -21.89 -15.75 10.97
CA GLU A 170 -22.91 -16.61 11.59
C GLU A 170 -22.29 -17.91 12.10
N HIS A 171 -21.35 -18.49 11.35
CA HIS A 171 -20.64 -19.69 11.75
C HIS A 171 -19.71 -19.46 12.95
N LEU A 172 -18.90 -18.39 12.92
CA LEU A 172 -18.00 -17.98 14.01
C LEU A 172 -18.77 -17.70 15.30
N LEU A 173 -19.93 -17.03 15.22
CA LEU A 173 -20.77 -16.73 16.39
C LEU A 173 -21.41 -17.99 17.00
N ARG A 174 -21.63 -19.04 16.20
CA ARG A 174 -22.23 -20.30 16.65
C ARG A 174 -21.19 -21.33 17.07
N CYS A 175 -19.92 -21.11 16.76
CA CYS A 175 -18.84 -22.04 17.07
C CYS A 175 -18.36 -21.85 18.52
N PRO A 176 -18.36 -22.90 19.35
CA PRO A 176 -17.76 -22.84 20.68
C PRO A 176 -16.27 -22.48 20.59
N ILE A 177 -15.79 -21.63 21.50
CA ILE A 177 -14.37 -21.28 21.58
C ILE A 177 -13.55 -22.56 21.77
N GLY A 178 -12.68 -22.88 20.79
CA GLY A 178 -11.81 -24.06 20.80
C GLY A 178 -12.20 -25.16 19.80
N GLU A 179 -13.35 -25.07 19.13
CA GLU A 179 -13.83 -26.06 18.14
C GLU A 179 -13.86 -25.52 16.71
N LEU A 180 -13.07 -24.47 16.42
CA LEU A 180 -13.06 -23.86 15.09
C LEU A 180 -12.49 -24.81 14.04
N ALA A 181 -13.35 -25.54 13.35
CA ALA A 181 -13.00 -26.31 12.16
C ALA A 181 -13.19 -25.42 10.93
N LEU A 182 -12.09 -24.82 10.45
CA LEU A 182 -12.08 -24.11 9.17
C LEU A 182 -12.22 -25.14 8.04
N THR A 183 -13.41 -25.26 7.46
CA THR A 183 -13.63 -26.09 6.26
C THR A 183 -13.17 -25.35 5.00
N GLU A 184 -12.83 -26.09 3.94
CA GLU A 184 -12.49 -25.50 2.64
C GLU A 184 -13.63 -24.61 2.10
N GLU A 185 -14.89 -24.99 2.33
CA GLU A 185 -16.06 -24.20 1.97
C GLU A 185 -16.12 -22.86 2.72
N LEU A 186 -15.73 -22.85 4.00
CA LEU A 186 -15.69 -21.64 4.81
C LEU A 186 -14.54 -20.71 4.38
N LEU A 187 -13.39 -21.29 4.01
CA LEU A 187 -12.25 -20.55 3.47
C LEU A 187 -12.54 -19.98 2.09
N ALA A 188 -13.19 -20.74 1.21
CA ALA A 188 -13.63 -20.29 -0.11
C ALA A 188 -14.66 -19.16 -0.05
N ALA A 189 -15.41 -19.04 1.05
CA ALA A 189 -16.31 -17.91 1.27
C ALA A 189 -15.56 -16.61 1.63
N ILE A 190 -14.27 -16.68 2.02
CA ILE A 190 -13.40 -15.52 2.21
C ILE A 190 -12.80 -15.08 0.87
N GLY A 191 -12.42 -16.01 -0.01
CA GLY A 191 -11.83 -15.72 -1.32
C GLY A 191 -11.43 -16.98 -2.07
#